data_AF-A0A1M5EHT4-F1
#
_entry.id   AF-A0A1M5EHT4-F1
#
_cell.length_a   1.000
_cell.length_b   1.000
_cell.length_c   1.000
_cell.angle_alpha   90.00
_cell.angle_beta   90.00
_cell.angle_gamma   90.00
#
_symmetry.space_group_name_H-M   'P 1'
#
loop_
_entity.id
_entity.type
_entity.pdbx_description
1 polymer ?
#
loop_
_entity_poly.entity_id
_entity_poly.type
_entity_poly.pdbx_seq_one_letter_code
_entity_poly.pdbx_strand_id
1 'polypeptide(L)' 'MKKIYSLILLPLLFGSCTAIRSLHTERMSKSASEIRVYAISPMLSGYSLLSGLDEEQNYYSFIVKDIPHTLKIGDVYSMK' A
#
# COMPACT_ATOMS: atom_id res chain seq x y z
N MET A 1 26.98 50.03 -1.49
CA MET A 1 27.37 48.67 -1.04
C MET A 1 26.26 47.70 -1.44
N LYS A 2 26.50 46.88 -2.48
CA LYS A 2 25.53 45.91 -3.01
C LYS A 2 25.40 44.73 -2.04
N LYS A 3 24.19 44.44 -1.56
CA LYS A 3 23.90 43.24 -0.77
C LYS A 3 23.40 42.14 -1.72
N ILE A 4 24.30 41.20 -2.02
CA ILE A 4 24.01 39.93 -2.70
C ILE A 4 23.60 38.96 -1.60
N TYR A 5 22.31 38.84 -1.33
CA TYR A 5 21.79 37.78 -0.46
C TYR A 5 20.42 37.34 -0.97
N SER A 6 20.41 36.59 -2.07
CA SER A 6 19.20 35.85 -2.45
C SER A 6 19.53 34.68 -3.38
N LEU A 7 20.56 33.90 -3.04
CA LEU A 7 20.96 32.74 -3.85
C LEU A 7 21.21 31.47 -3.02
N ILE A 8 20.48 31.30 -1.90
CA ILE A 8 20.53 30.07 -1.11
C ILE A 8 19.11 29.76 -0.62
N LEU A 9 18.24 29.32 -1.53
CA LEU A 9 16.91 28.82 -1.15
C LEU A 9 16.36 27.80 -2.16
N LEU A 10 17.25 27.10 -2.88
CA LEU A 10 16.83 26.10 -3.87
C LEU A 10 17.17 24.62 -3.57
N PRO A 11 18.10 24.22 -2.67
CA PRO A 11 18.40 22.78 -2.57
C PRO A 11 17.43 21.99 -1.68
N LEU A 12 16.52 22.64 -0.94
CA LEU A 12 15.64 21.94 0.02
C LEU A 12 14.40 21.28 -0.61
N LEU A 13 14.08 21.54 -1.87
CA LEU A 13 12.86 21.01 -2.51
C LEU A 13 13.05 19.66 -3.21
N PHE A 14 14.29 19.18 -3.36
CA PHE A 14 14.57 17.91 -4.04
C PHE A 14 14.81 16.72 -3.09
N GLY A 15 14.90 16.97 -1.77
CA GLY A 15 15.11 15.90 -0.77
C GLY A 15 13.87 15.03 -0.48
N SER A 16 12.68 15.44 -0.91
CA SER A 16 11.41 14.78 -0.58
C SER A 16 11.00 13.67 -1.56
N CYS A 17 11.53 13.64 -2.79
CA CYS A 17 11.16 12.62 -3.77
C CYS A 17 11.81 11.24 -3.51
N THR A 18 12.97 11.19 -2.86
CA THR A 18 13.66 9.92 -2.54
C THR A 18 13.09 9.24 -1.29
N ALA A 19 12.60 10.01 -0.31
CA ALA A 19 12.00 9.48 0.91
C ALA A 19 10.67 8.74 0.65
N ILE A 20 9.82 9.27 -0.24
CA ILE A 20 8.53 8.63 -0.60
C ILE A 20 8.77 7.30 -1.31
N ARG A 21 9.75 7.24 -2.22
CA ARG A 21 10.04 6.01 -2.96
C ARG A 21 10.61 4.93 -2.05
N SER A 22 11.47 5.29 -1.09
CA SER A 22 11.95 4.35 -0.07
C SER A 22 10.80 3.82 0.80
N LEU A 23 9.91 4.70 1.29
CA LEU A 23 8.74 4.31 2.08
C LEU A 23 7.76 3.41 1.30
N HIS A 24 7.60 3.69 0.00
CA HIS A 24 6.75 2.90 -0.88
C HIS A 24 7.35 1.54 -1.23
N THR A 25 8.68 1.47 -1.38
CA THR A 25 9.41 0.24 -1.72
C THR A 25 9.55 -0.67 -0.49
N GLU A 26 9.72 -0.10 0.69
CA GLU A 26 9.74 -0.85 1.96
C GLU A 26 8.36 -1.41 2.32
N ARG A 27 7.28 -0.66 2.02
CA ARG A 27 5.89 -1.15 2.17
C ARG A 27 5.53 -2.31 1.26
N MET A 28 6.22 -2.49 0.13
CA MET A 28 5.98 -3.62 -0.77
C MET A 28 6.74 -4.90 -0.37
N SER A 29 7.67 -4.85 0.59
CA SER A 29 8.46 -6.03 0.98
C SER A 29 7.96 -6.76 2.22
N LYS A 30 7.06 -6.15 3.00
CA LYS A 30 6.43 -6.84 4.13
C LYS A 30 5.30 -7.70 3.56
N SER A 31 5.56 -9.00 3.43
CA SER A 31 4.51 -9.99 3.27
C SER A 31 3.65 -9.95 4.52
N ALA A 32 2.64 -9.07 4.54
CA ALA A 32 1.53 -9.19 5.46
C ALA A 32 0.86 -10.52 5.10
N SER A 33 1.36 -11.58 5.75
CA SER A 33 0.95 -12.95 5.47
C SER A 33 -0.53 -13.15 5.79
N GLU A 34 -1.12 -12.24 6.55
CA GLU A 34 -2.50 -12.25 7.00
C GLU A 34 -3.09 -10.83 6.93
N ILE A 35 -4.27 -10.72 6.34
CA ILE A 35 -5.06 -9.48 6.29
C ILE A 35 -6.49 -9.75 6.73
N ARG A 36 -7.06 -8.85 7.52
CA ARG A 36 -8.49 -8.87 7.82
C ARG A 36 -9.25 -8.27 6.64
N VAL A 37 -10.05 -9.09 5.97
CA VAL A 37 -10.84 -8.70 4.81
C VAL A 37 -11.93 -7.74 5.25
N TYR A 38 -12.06 -6.60 4.59
CA TYR A 38 -13.19 -5.69 4.80
C TYR A 38 -14.04 -5.52 3.53
N ALA A 39 -13.50 -5.87 2.35
CA ALA A 39 -14.24 -5.84 1.09
C ALA A 39 -13.84 -6.99 0.17
N ILE A 40 -14.85 -7.55 -0.51
CA ILE A 40 -14.72 -8.59 -1.53
C ILE A 40 -15.49 -8.11 -2.76
N SER A 41 -14.79 -7.78 -3.83
CA SER A 41 -15.40 -7.32 -5.09
C SER A 41 -15.23 -8.39 -6.15
N PRO A 42 -16.29 -9.12 -6.55
CA PRO A 42 -16.19 -10.14 -7.58
C PRO A 42 -15.84 -9.52 -8.93
N MET A 43 -14.99 -10.21 -9.69
CA MET A 43 -14.56 -9.84 -11.04
C MET A 43 -14.93 -10.96 -12.03
N LEU A 44 -14.65 -10.72 -13.31
CA LEU A 44 -14.87 -11.73 -14.35
C LEU A 44 -13.96 -12.95 -14.15
N SER A 45 -14.40 -14.11 -14.66
CA SER A 45 -13.58 -15.33 -14.77
C SER A 45 -13.07 -15.91 -13.44
N GLY A 46 -13.85 -15.78 -12.35
CA GLY A 46 -13.51 -16.37 -11.05
C GLY A 46 -12.46 -15.57 -10.25
N TYR A 47 -12.11 -14.38 -10.73
CA TYR A 47 -11.26 -13.45 -9.99
C TYR A 47 -12.10 -12.61 -9.01
N SER A 48 -11.46 -12.14 -7.96
CA SER A 48 -12.02 -11.19 -7.01
C SER A 48 -10.94 -10.24 -6.54
N LEU A 49 -11.28 -8.96 -6.40
CA LEU A 49 -10.46 -7.99 -5.70
C LEU A 49 -10.74 -8.12 -4.21
N LEU A 50 -9.75 -8.57 -3.45
CA LEU A 50 -9.80 -8.58 -1.99
C LEU A 50 -9.14 -7.31 -1.48
N SER A 51 -9.79 -6.68 -0.51
CA SER A 51 -9.19 -5.58 0.22
C SER A 51 -9.31 -5.80 1.72
N GLY A 52 -8.23 -5.52 2.42
CA GLY A 52 -8.08 -5.80 3.84
C GLY A 52 -7.09 -4.87 4.55
N LEU A 53 -7.01 -5.06 5.85
CA LEU A 53 -6.03 -4.40 6.72
C LEU A 53 -5.15 -5.46 7.39
N ASP A 54 -3.85 -5.20 7.54
CA ASP A 54 -2.99 -6.02 8.41
C ASP A 54 -3.15 -5.63 9.89
N GLU A 55 -2.38 -6.26 10.78
CA GLU A 55 -2.38 -5.96 12.22
C GLU A 55 -1.94 -4.53 12.54
N GLU A 56 -1.10 -3.94 11.68
CA GLU A 56 -0.62 -2.56 11.78
C GLU A 56 -1.58 -1.53 11.17
N GLN A 57 -2.78 -1.97 10.76
CA GLN A 57 -3.79 -1.17 10.04
C GLN A 57 -3.31 -0.60 8.71
N ASN A 58 -2.31 -1.23 8.08
CA ASN A 58 -1.94 -0.94 6.70
C ASN A 58 -2.98 -1.54 5.77
N TYR A 59 -3.36 -0.75 4.77
CA TYR A 59 -4.33 -1.13 3.75
C TYR A 59 -3.70 -1.91 2.62
N TYR A 60 -4.35 -3.01 2.22
CA TYR A 60 -3.98 -3.83 1.09
C TYR A 60 -5.17 -4.07 0.17
N SER A 61 -4.91 -4.04 -1.15
CA SER A 61 -5.84 -4.49 -2.18
C SER A 61 -5.10 -5.33 -3.21
N PHE A 62 -5.60 -6.53 -3.49
CA PHE A 62 -4.96 -7.46 -4.41
C PHE A 62 -6.00 -8.37 -5.07
N ILE A 63 -5.67 -8.81 -6.28
CA ILE A 63 -6.54 -9.66 -7.09
C ILE A 63 -6.22 -11.12 -6.77
N VAL A 64 -7.23 -11.89 -6.41
CA VAL A 64 -7.14 -13.32 -6.12
C VAL A 64 -8.07 -14.08 -7.04
N LYS A 65 -7.61 -15.23 -7.51
CA LYS A 65 -8.45 -16.17 -8.27
C LYS A 65 -8.98 -17.25 -7.33
N ASP A 66 -10.21 -17.68 -7.54
CA ASP A 66 -10.79 -18.86 -6.86
C ASP A 66 -10.79 -18.71 -5.32
N ILE A 67 -11.24 -17.54 -4.82
CA ILE A 67 -11.39 -17.32 -3.37
C ILE A 67 -12.36 -18.36 -2.77
N PRO A 68 -12.12 -18.86 -1.54
CA PRO A 68 -13.06 -19.79 -0.90
C PRO A 68 -14.45 -19.18 -0.78
N HIS A 69 -15.50 -19.91 -1.19
CA HIS A 69 -16.89 -19.45 -1.08
C HIS A 69 -17.34 -19.18 0.36
N THR A 70 -16.59 -19.69 1.34
CA THR A 70 -16.82 -19.48 2.77
C THR A 70 -16.21 -18.18 3.29
N LEU A 71 -15.33 -17.51 2.52
CA LEU A 71 -14.66 -16.28 2.94
C LEU A 71 -15.66 -15.13 3.04
N LYS A 72 -15.65 -14.45 4.18
CA LYS A 72 -16.55 -13.33 4.49
C LYS A 72 -15.78 -12.08 4.89
N ILE A 73 -16.47 -10.95 4.82
CA ILE A 73 -16.00 -9.70 5.42
C ILE A 73 -15.81 -9.92 6.91
N GLY A 74 -14.66 -9.50 7.44
CA GLY A 74 -14.22 -9.69 8.81
C GLY A 74 -13.28 -10.88 9.00
N ASP A 75 -13.22 -11.81 8.05
CA ASP A 75 -12.32 -12.96 8.12
C ASP A 75 -10.86 -12.54 7.91
N VAL A 76 -9.95 -13.33 8.48
CA VAL A 76 -8.52 -13.20 8.22
C VAL A 76 -8.16 -14.08 7.02
N TYR A 77 -7.64 -13.45 5.98
CA TYR A 77 -7.17 -14.10 4.77
C TYR A 77 -5.65 -14.14 4.77
N SER A 78 -5.08 -15.33 4.63
CA SER A 78 -3.63 -15.48 4.50
C SER A 78 -3.21 -15.41 3.03
N MET A 79 -2.40 -14.42 2.68
CA MET A 79 -1.79 -14.31 1.34
C MET A 79 -0.68 -15.36 1.22
N LYS A 80 -1.00 -16.50 0.61
CA LYS A 80 -0.01 -17.52 0.19
C LYS A 80 0.39 -17.32 -1.27
#